data_AF-A0A090RJS7-F1
#
_entry.id   AF-A0A090RJS7-F1
#
_cell.length_a   1.000
_cell.length_b   1.000
_cell.length_c   1.000
_cell.angle_alpha   90.00
_cell.angle_beta   90.00
_cell.angle_gamma   90.00
#
_symmetry.space_group_name_H-M   'P 1'
#
loop_
_entity.id
_entity.type
_entity.pdbx_description
1 polymer ?
#
loop_
_entity_poly.entity_id
_entity_poly.type
_entity_poly.pdbx_seq_one_letter_code
_entity_poly.pdbx_strand_id
1 'polypeptide(L)'
;MGTARWQALKQAVAQVDPMLRHDVTQWRFEYLKIGLMQFGYSLAKAEQAAQVGVAHVLAVRNQVDVPAETHRVLQALAARVPLVAITNGNVDVEKIGLAPYFSAVFMAGRDGMAKPEPALFVQAARHLALLPRPFCMWVIIR
;
A
#
# COMPACT_ATOMS: atom_id res chain seq x y z
N MET A 1 0.91 -13.67 -23.38
CA MET A 1 0.20 -12.37 -23.26
C MET A 1 1.27 -11.29 -23.06
N GLY A 2 1.26 -10.21 -23.83
CA GLY A 2 2.20 -9.11 -23.60
C GLY A 2 1.79 -8.23 -22.42
N THR A 3 2.75 -7.52 -21.82
CA THR A 3 2.55 -6.56 -20.70
C THR A 3 1.45 -5.54 -20.99
N ALA A 4 1.30 -5.11 -22.25
CA ALA A 4 0.28 -4.17 -22.68
C ALA A 4 -1.16 -4.66 -22.43
N ARG A 5 -1.43 -5.96 -22.61
CA ARG A 5 -2.79 -6.51 -22.43
C ARG A 5 -3.18 -6.54 -20.96
N TRP A 6 -2.25 -6.86 -20.05
CA TRP A 6 -2.48 -6.78 -18.61
C TRP A 6 -2.71 -5.34 -18.14
N GLN A 7 -1.97 -4.39 -18.70
CA GLN A 7 -2.16 -2.97 -18.36
C GLN A 7 -3.52 -2.45 -18.83
N ALA A 8 -3.94 -2.82 -20.05
CA ALA A 8 -5.27 -2.46 -20.55
C ALA A 8 -6.39 -3.06 -19.67
N LEU A 9 -6.25 -4.33 -19.28
CA LEU A 9 -7.22 -4.98 -18.40
C LEU A 9 -7.28 -4.30 -17.03
N LYS A 10 -6.13 -3.97 -16.44
CA LYS A 10 -6.09 -3.21 -15.18
C LYS A 10 -6.89 -1.91 -15.28
N GLN A 11 -6.73 -1.15 -16.36
CA GLN A 11 -7.49 0.09 -16.57
C GLN A 11 -8.98 -0.17 -16.76
N ALA A 12 -9.36 -1.18 -17.55
CA ALA A 12 -10.75 -1.54 -17.77
C ALA A 12 -11.48 -1.92 -16.47
N VAL A 13 -10.83 -2.69 -15.60
CA VAL A 13 -11.40 -3.07 -14.30
C VAL A 13 -11.63 -1.83 -13.42
N ALA A 14 -10.70 -0.86 -13.42
CA ALA A 14 -10.87 0.39 -12.66
C ALA A 14 -11.92 1.35 -13.25
N GLN A 15 -12.28 1.21 -14.54
CA GLN A 15 -13.42 1.93 -15.10
C GLN A 15 -14.75 1.36 -14.61
N VAL A 16 -14.82 0.04 -14.44
CA VAL A 16 -16.01 -0.65 -13.92
C VAL A 16 -16.17 -0.40 -12.42
N ASP A 17 -15.09 -0.52 -11.65
CA ASP A 17 -15.07 -0.21 -10.23
C ASP A 17 -13.96 0.81 -9.93
N PRO A 18 -14.29 2.11 -9.93
CA PRO A 18 -13.34 3.17 -9.59
C PRO A 18 -12.77 3.07 -8.18
N MET A 19 -13.42 2.37 -7.24
CA MET A 19 -12.93 2.25 -5.87
C MET A 19 -11.67 1.40 -5.77
N LEU A 20 -11.42 0.52 -6.72
CA LEU A 20 -10.21 -0.31 -6.77
C LEU A 20 -8.91 0.51 -6.84
N ARG A 21 -8.96 1.76 -7.32
CA ARG A 21 -7.78 2.64 -7.31
C ARG A 21 -7.27 2.94 -5.89
N HIS A 22 -8.14 2.77 -4.89
CA HIS A 22 -7.82 2.99 -3.49
C HIS A 22 -7.33 1.73 -2.77
N ASP A 23 -7.49 0.53 -3.37
CA ASP A 23 -6.94 -0.73 -2.87
C ASP A 23 -6.16 -1.44 -3.98
N VAL A 24 -4.85 -1.20 -4.01
CA VAL A 24 -3.95 -1.76 -5.03
C VAL A 24 -3.77 -3.28 -4.94
N THR A 25 -4.15 -3.91 -3.83
CA THR A 25 -4.11 -5.36 -3.65
C THR A 25 -5.36 -5.96 -4.26
N GLN A 26 -6.54 -5.43 -3.92
CA GLN A 26 -7.80 -5.86 -4.51
C GLN A 26 -7.86 -5.59 -6.01
N TRP A 27 -7.38 -4.43 -6.47
CA TRP A 27 -7.30 -4.12 -7.90
C TRP A 27 -6.49 -5.17 -8.65
N ARG A 28 -5.38 -5.60 -8.06
CA ARG A 28 -4.51 -6.64 -8.64
C ARG A 28 -5.18 -8.00 -8.67
N PHE A 29 -5.84 -8.37 -7.59
CA PHE A 29 -6.62 -9.59 -7.53
C PHE A 29 -7.67 -9.62 -8.67
N GLU A 30 -8.45 -8.55 -8.81
CA GLU A 30 -9.53 -8.49 -9.81
C GLU A 30 -9.03 -8.59 -11.25
N TYR A 31 -8.02 -7.81 -11.64
CA TYR A 31 -7.54 -7.90 -13.02
C TYR A 31 -6.82 -9.23 -13.31
N LEU A 32 -6.15 -9.85 -12.32
CA LEU A 32 -5.55 -11.18 -12.50
C LEU A 32 -6.64 -12.25 -12.68
N LYS A 33 -7.65 -12.24 -11.81
CA LYS A 33 -8.81 -13.15 -11.88
C LYS A 33 -9.47 -13.07 -13.26
N ILE A 34 -9.83 -11.87 -13.71
CA ILE A 34 -10.49 -11.66 -15.00
C ILE A 34 -9.57 -12.09 -16.14
N GLY A 35 -8.28 -11.76 -16.09
CA GLY A 35 -7.34 -12.13 -17.14
C GLY A 35 -7.15 -13.63 -17.26
N LEU A 36 -7.12 -14.35 -16.15
CA LEU A 36 -7.05 -15.82 -16.13
C LEU A 36 -8.33 -16.46 -16.65
N MET A 37 -9.51 -15.90 -16.33
CA MET A 37 -10.77 -16.35 -16.92
C MET A 37 -10.79 -16.16 -18.45
N GLN A 38 -10.21 -15.07 -18.97
CA GLN A 38 -10.06 -14.88 -20.43
C GLN A 38 -9.13 -15.92 -21.09
N PHE A 39 -8.36 -16.67 -20.30
CA PHE A 39 -7.55 -17.81 -20.76
C PHE A 39 -8.24 -19.17 -20.58
N GLY A 40 -9.52 -19.17 -20.20
CA GLY A 40 -10.30 -20.40 -20.03
C GLY A 40 -10.17 -21.05 -18.65
N TYR A 41 -9.59 -20.36 -17.66
CA TYR A 41 -9.66 -20.82 -16.27
C TYR A 41 -11.11 -20.71 -15.79
N SER A 42 -11.58 -21.71 -15.06
CA SER A 42 -12.83 -21.57 -14.29
C SER A 42 -12.66 -20.49 -13.23
N LEU A 43 -13.77 -19.89 -12.79
CA LEU A 43 -13.75 -18.85 -11.74
C LEU A 43 -12.93 -19.28 -10.53
N ALA A 44 -13.21 -20.46 -9.97
CA ALA A 44 -12.50 -20.98 -8.80
C ALA A 44 -10.98 -21.11 -9.02
N LYS A 45 -10.55 -21.61 -10.20
CA LYS A 45 -9.13 -21.73 -10.53
C LYS A 45 -8.48 -20.36 -10.74
N ALA A 46 -9.20 -19.42 -11.35
CA ALA A 46 -8.73 -18.07 -11.58
C ALA A 46 -8.56 -17.30 -10.25
N GLU A 47 -9.51 -17.42 -9.33
CA GLU A 47 -9.44 -16.82 -8.00
C GLU A 47 -8.25 -17.36 -7.20
N GLN A 48 -8.09 -18.69 -7.16
CA GLN A 48 -6.96 -19.32 -6.47
C GLN A 48 -5.62 -18.86 -7.05
N ALA A 49 -5.48 -18.87 -8.38
CA ALA A 49 -4.24 -18.42 -9.02
C ALA A 49 -4.00 -16.90 -8.84
N ALA A 50 -5.04 -16.07 -8.84
CA ALA A 50 -4.93 -14.65 -8.55
C ALA A 50 -4.49 -14.40 -7.09
N GLN A 51 -5.00 -15.15 -6.12
CA GLN A 51 -4.55 -15.09 -4.72
C GLN A 51 -3.06 -15.42 -4.60
N VAL A 52 -2.61 -16.50 -5.24
CA VAL A 52 -1.18 -16.88 -5.27
C VAL A 52 -0.33 -15.78 -5.90
N GLY A 53 -0.76 -15.24 -7.04
CA GLY A 53 -0.06 -14.16 -7.74
C GLY A 53 0.04 -12.88 -6.88
N VAL A 54 -1.04 -12.49 -6.21
CA VAL A 54 -1.05 -11.35 -5.29
C VAL A 54 -0.11 -11.60 -4.12
N ALA A 55 -0.16 -12.77 -3.50
CA ALA A 55 0.73 -13.14 -2.39
C ALA A 55 2.21 -13.05 -2.78
N HIS A 56 2.57 -13.51 -3.98
CA HIS A 56 3.94 -13.40 -4.49
C HIS A 56 4.36 -11.94 -4.69
N VAL A 57 3.50 -11.11 -5.28
CA VAL A 57 3.79 -9.67 -5.45
C VAL A 57 3.97 -8.98 -4.09
N LEU A 58 3.15 -9.32 -3.09
CA LEU A 58 3.29 -8.78 -1.74
C LEU A 58 4.61 -9.22 -1.08
N ALA A 59 5.03 -10.46 -1.27
CA ALA A 59 6.31 -10.95 -0.77
C ALA A 59 7.48 -10.15 -1.36
N VAL A 60 7.53 -10.02 -2.70
CA VAL A 60 8.61 -9.31 -3.40
C VAL A 60 8.61 -7.82 -3.07
N ARG A 61 7.43 -7.17 -2.98
CA ARG A 61 7.34 -5.74 -2.64
C ARG A 61 7.87 -5.37 -1.27
N ASN A 62 7.98 -6.35 -0.36
CA ASN A 62 8.51 -6.16 0.98
C ASN A 62 9.95 -6.62 1.13
N GLN A 63 10.60 -7.09 0.05
CA GLN A 63 12.03 -7.37 0.01
C GLN A 63 12.79 -6.09 -0.36
N VAL A 64 12.70 -5.09 0.53
CA VAL A 64 13.38 -3.81 0.36
C VAL A 64 14.50 -3.72 1.39
N ASP A 65 15.73 -3.56 0.92
CA ASP A 65 16.84 -3.17 1.78
C ASP A 65 16.78 -1.65 1.99
N VAL A 66 16.53 -1.24 3.23
CA VAL A 66 16.39 0.16 3.58
C VAL A 66 17.75 0.73 3.96
N PRO A 67 18.25 1.77 3.26
CA PRO A 67 19.58 2.30 3.51
C PRO A 67 19.79 2.71 4.97
N ALA A 68 20.98 2.46 5.52
CA ALA A 68 21.33 2.84 6.89
C ALA A 68 21.12 4.34 7.17
N GLU A 69 21.32 5.21 6.17
CA GLU A 69 21.04 6.63 6.29
C GLU A 69 19.55 6.93 6.52
N THR A 70 18.64 6.16 5.91
CA THR A 70 17.20 6.28 6.18
C THR A 70 16.89 5.97 7.64
N HIS A 71 17.47 4.90 8.19
CA HIS A 71 17.36 4.58 9.61
C HIS A 71 17.90 5.71 10.50
N ARG A 72 19.09 6.25 10.17
CA ARG A 72 19.72 7.35 10.92
C ARG A 72 18.81 8.60 10.96
N VAL A 73 18.28 8.99 9.81
CA VAL A 73 17.41 10.17 9.69
C VAL A 73 16.09 9.95 10.45
N LEU A 74 15.43 8.80 10.28
CA LEU A 74 14.18 8.50 10.96
C LEU A 74 14.35 8.43 12.48
N GLN A 75 15.45 7.85 12.96
CA GLN A 75 15.78 7.82 14.38
C GLN A 75 15.95 9.23 14.96
N ALA A 76 16.72 10.09 14.28
CA ALA A 76 16.95 11.46 14.72
C ALA A 76 15.64 12.30 14.75
N LEU A 77 14.75 12.05 13.79
CA LEU A 77 13.45 12.72 13.73
C LEU A 77 12.49 12.21 14.81
N ALA A 78 12.40 10.89 14.99
CA ALA A 78 11.54 10.26 15.99
C ALA A 78 11.90 10.65 17.44
N ALA A 79 13.18 10.96 17.71
CA ALA A 79 13.60 11.47 19.02
C ALA A 79 12.98 12.86 19.33
N ARG A 80 12.69 13.66 18.29
CA ARG A 80 12.23 15.05 18.42
C ARG A 80 10.72 15.19 18.29
N VAL A 81 10.11 14.49 17.35
CA VAL A 81 8.67 14.58 17.04
C VAL A 81 8.09 13.20 16.74
N PRO A 82 6.80 12.96 17.04
CA PRO A 82 6.14 11.73 16.61
C PRO A 82 6.07 11.68 15.09
N LEU A 83 6.38 10.51 14.52
CA LEU A 83 6.33 10.28 13.09
C LEU A 83 5.18 9.33 12.75
N VAL A 84 4.51 9.61 11.64
CA VAL A 84 3.50 8.71 11.07
C VAL A 84 3.85 8.37 9.64
N ALA A 85 3.68 7.10 9.27
CA ALA A 85 3.87 6.65 7.90
C ALA A 85 2.55 6.69 7.13
N ILE A 86 2.56 7.19 5.89
CA ILE A 86 1.40 7.14 4.99
C ILE A 86 1.77 6.51 3.64
N THR A 87 1.09 5.42 3.28
CA THR A 87 1.33 4.68 2.03
C THR A 87 0.05 4.44 1.22
N ASN A 88 0.14 4.56 -0.11
CA ASN A 88 -0.90 4.06 -1.02
C ASN A 88 -0.68 2.58 -1.39
N GLY A 89 0.50 2.07 -1.07
CA GLY A 89 0.94 0.75 -1.44
C GLY A 89 0.68 -0.27 -0.34
N ASN A 90 1.35 -1.40 -0.50
CA ASN A 90 1.28 -2.57 0.35
C ASN A 90 2.67 -2.89 0.94
N VAL A 91 3.44 -1.82 1.18
CA VAL A 91 4.67 -1.89 1.97
C VAL A 91 4.30 -2.13 3.41
N ASP A 92 4.89 -3.17 3.96
CA ASP A 92 4.80 -3.62 5.33
C ASP A 92 6.03 -3.06 6.06
N VAL A 93 5.78 -2.01 6.86
CA VAL A 93 6.84 -1.29 7.58
C VAL A 93 7.59 -2.16 8.59
N GLU A 94 6.97 -3.24 9.07
CA GLU A 94 7.61 -4.17 9.98
C GLU A 94 8.64 -5.00 9.21
N LYS A 95 8.26 -5.54 8.06
CA LYS A 95 9.15 -6.35 7.21
C LYS A 95 10.35 -5.58 6.69
N ILE A 96 10.19 -4.28 6.41
CA ILE A 96 11.28 -3.41 5.97
C ILE A 96 12.03 -2.72 7.12
N GLY A 97 11.76 -3.10 8.37
CA GLY A 97 12.51 -2.62 9.54
C GLY A 97 12.28 -1.16 9.93
N LEU A 98 11.23 -0.51 9.41
CA LEU A 98 10.93 0.90 9.68
C LEU A 98 9.86 1.11 10.76
N ALA A 99 9.11 0.08 11.13
CA ALA A 99 8.05 0.16 12.14
C ALA A 99 8.47 0.87 13.45
N PRO A 100 9.67 0.65 14.02
CA PRO A 100 10.05 1.26 15.30
C PRO A 100 10.12 2.80 15.30
N TYR A 101 10.18 3.44 14.13
CA TYR A 101 10.28 4.90 14.02
C TYR A 101 8.92 5.60 14.01
N PHE A 102 7.84 4.87 13.75
CA PHE A 102 6.51 5.45 13.54
C PHE A 102 5.58 5.16 14.71
N SER A 103 4.83 6.17 15.16
CA SER A 103 3.76 6.00 16.15
C SER A 103 2.50 5.36 15.55
N ALA A 104 2.30 5.52 14.24
CA ALA A 104 1.24 4.88 13.48
C ALA A 104 1.59 4.80 11.98
N VAL A 105 0.95 3.85 11.30
CA VAL A 105 1.04 3.66 9.85
C VAL A 105 -0.36 3.64 9.25
N PHE A 106 -0.60 4.50 8.26
CA PHE A 106 -1.86 4.59 7.54
C PHE A 106 -1.69 4.15 6.09
N MET A 107 -2.58 3.27 5.64
CA MET A 107 -2.54 2.58 4.37
C MET A 107 -3.85 2.79 3.61
N ALA A 108 -3.75 3.10 2.32
CA ALA A 108 -4.90 3.16 1.45
C ALA A 108 -5.67 1.82 1.39
N GLY A 109 -6.99 1.89 1.23
CA GLY A 109 -7.88 0.72 1.26
C GLY A 109 -8.27 0.38 2.69
N ARG A 110 -7.29 0.08 3.55
CA ARG A 110 -7.52 -0.25 4.97
C ARG A 110 -8.02 0.95 5.78
N ASP A 111 -7.31 2.08 5.69
CA ASP A 111 -7.53 3.23 6.58
C ASP A 111 -8.21 4.42 5.88
N GLY A 112 -8.42 4.32 4.56
CA GLY A 112 -9.10 5.35 3.79
C GLY A 112 -8.70 5.37 2.32
N MET A 113 -9.20 6.37 1.61
CA MET A 113 -8.92 6.55 0.20
C MET A 113 -7.44 6.88 -0.05
N ALA A 114 -6.86 6.27 -1.08
CA ALA A 114 -5.50 6.55 -1.54
C ALA A 114 -5.27 8.04 -1.85
N LYS A 115 -4.05 8.52 -1.57
CA LYS A 115 -3.55 9.83 -2.00
C LYS A 115 -3.77 9.99 -3.53
N PRO A 116 -4.18 11.17 -4.02
CA PRO A 116 -4.14 12.48 -3.36
C PRO A 116 -5.35 12.82 -2.46
N GLU A 117 -6.30 11.89 -2.27
CA GLU A 117 -7.43 12.14 -1.38
C GLU A 117 -6.97 12.46 0.05
N PRO A 118 -7.68 13.35 0.77
CA PRO A 118 -7.25 13.82 2.09
C PRO A 118 -7.40 12.78 3.20
N ALA A 119 -8.12 11.67 2.97
CA ALA A 119 -8.55 10.73 3.99
C ALA A 119 -7.41 10.24 4.91
N LEU A 120 -6.31 9.75 4.33
CA LEU A 120 -5.18 9.23 5.13
C LEU A 120 -4.47 10.35 5.91
N PHE A 121 -4.38 11.55 5.34
CA PHE A 121 -3.81 12.70 6.04
C PHE A 121 -4.71 13.11 7.21
N VAL A 122 -6.03 13.17 7.03
CA VAL A 122 -6.96 13.46 8.13
C VAL A 122 -6.82 12.44 9.26
N GLN A 123 -6.67 11.15 8.94
CA GLN A 123 -6.48 10.11 9.96
C GLN A 123 -5.18 10.28 10.74
N ALA A 124 -4.05 10.51 10.07
CA ALA A 124 -2.81 10.71 10.81
C ALA A 124 -2.79 12.04 11.58
N ALA A 125 -3.47 13.10 11.11
CA ALA A 125 -3.60 14.35 11.85
C ALA A 125 -4.36 14.12 13.16
N ARG A 126 -5.45 13.36 13.10
CA ARG A 126 -6.22 12.97 14.28
C ARG A 126 -5.37 12.15 15.25
N HIS A 127 -4.60 11.18 14.77
CA HIS A 127 -3.69 10.41 15.62
C HIS A 127 -2.64 11.29 16.30
N LEU A 128 -2.02 12.19 15.55
CA LEU A 128 -0.98 13.09 16.06
C LEU A 128 -1.53 14.11 17.07
N ALA A 129 -2.77 14.58 16.90
CA ALA A 129 -3.43 15.51 17.81
C ALA A 129 -3.70 14.91 19.20
N LEU A 130 -3.65 13.58 19.35
CA LEU A 130 -3.82 12.89 20.64
C LEU A 130 -2.50 12.81 21.44
N LEU A 131 -1.37 13.18 20.83
CA LEU A 131 -0.05 13.06 21.47
C LEU A 131 0.31 14.35 22.20
N PRO A 132 1.04 14.27 23.33
CA PRO A 132 1.35 15.43 24.19
C PRO A 132 2.40 16.39 23.62
N ARG A 133 2.74 16.32 22.32
CA ARG A 133 3.80 17.13 21.69
C ARG A 133 3.22 18.16 20.70
N PRO A 134 3.72 19.41 20.70
CA PRO A 134 3.16 20.50 19.88
C PRO A 134 3.52 20.43 18.38
N PHE A 135 4.49 19.60 17.99
CA PHE A 135 4.94 19.47 16.60
C PHE A 135 4.94 17.99 16.17
N CYS A 136 4.49 17.73 14.95
CA CYS A 136 4.38 16.41 14.36
C CYS A 136 4.83 16.41 12.89
N MET A 137 5.28 15.26 12.39
CA MET A 137 5.78 15.15 11.01
C MET A 137 5.24 13.90 10.30
N TRP A 138 5.01 14.05 9.01
CA TRP A 138 4.53 13.01 8.11
C TRP A 138 5.69 12.42 7.33
N VAL A 139 5.75 11.10 7.21
CA VAL A 139 6.68 10.42 6.31
C VAL A 139 5.89 9.67 5.26
N ILE A 140 6.09 10.05 4.00
CA ILE A 140 5.47 9.38 2.86
C ILE A 140 6.37 8.25 2.40
N ILE A 141 5.89 7.02 2.53
CA ILE A 141 6.52 5.84 1.95
C ILE A 141 5.91 5.63 0.56
N ARG A 142 6.77 5.49 -0.46
CA ARG A 142 6.37 5.24 -1.85
C ARG A 142 6.55 3.76 -2.20
#